data_AF-A0A2Z4FIZ4-F1
#
_entry.id   AF-A0A2Z4FIZ4-F1
#
_cell.length_a   1.000
_cell.length_b   1.000
_cell.length_c   1.000
_cell.angle_alpha   90.00
_cell.angle_beta   90.00
_cell.angle_gamma   90.00
#
_symmetry.space_group_name_H-M   'P 1'
#
loop_
_entity.id
_entity.type
_entity.pdbx_description
1 polymer ?
#
loop_
_entity_poly.entity_id
_entity_poly.type
_entity_poly.pdbx_seq_one_letter_code
_entity_poly.pdbx_strand_id
1 'polypeptide(L)'
;MNLFHRTPIKPRRTILEQLSRVGSTSCLALGALLLVSASAGCANHEEKATVAINEAVQSCRDASAEEAFYGVERFDGGQDEILRVACLKDIANFEIENNLTASATTGPVVWNAQRSMETDAWSVKGVAWPDLERARRALNENDPTQEQLTYANTHLESAQKDVPESAWIRLTRLDTLLKLRTKTRKADTPNPTTIGDEAQKQFDETVAWAKTNDDLDTQVAAQYMVVEHLEKYMNRVEMILESDGSGDDWLIKSAEVAEKEGRTEEAEKYRQELEDTQTKRAEDQEIYGKRKVELHAALCAHVAELSPSGVTDAALAKRVSAKKSAIDCMARAGDATAEAATE
;
A
#
# COMPACT_ATOMS: atom_id res chain seq x y z
N MET A 1 17.79 -15.50 -9.82
CA MET A 1 18.85 -15.05 -8.87
C MET A 1 18.19 -14.71 -7.55
N ASN A 2 18.62 -15.39 -6.47
CA ASN A 2 18.22 -15.14 -5.08
C ASN A 2 18.53 -13.68 -4.69
N LEU A 3 17.79 -12.97 -3.83
CA LEU A 3 17.69 -13.21 -2.39
C LEU A 3 16.57 -12.34 -1.78
N PHE A 4 15.51 -12.96 -1.23
CA PHE A 4 14.78 -12.40 -0.09
C PHE A 4 15.12 -13.25 1.12
N HIS A 5 15.97 -12.73 2.00
CA HIS A 5 16.25 -13.36 3.29
C HIS A 5 15.02 -13.23 4.19
N ARG A 6 14.33 -14.36 4.38
CA ARG A 6 13.43 -14.57 5.51
C ARG A 6 14.27 -14.72 6.78
N THR A 7 14.10 -13.82 7.74
CA THR A 7 14.53 -14.07 9.12
C THR A 7 13.54 -15.01 9.81
N PRO A 8 14.00 -16.13 10.42
CA PRO A 8 13.14 -17.02 11.18
C PRO A 8 12.91 -16.47 12.59
N ILE A 9 11.64 -16.43 13.00
CA ILE A 9 11.22 -16.22 14.39
C ILE A 9 11.64 -17.47 15.19
N LYS A 10 12.53 -17.32 16.17
CA LYS A 10 12.85 -18.37 17.14
C LYS A 10 11.90 -18.29 18.35
N PRO A 11 11.47 -19.44 18.90
CA PRO A 11 10.62 -19.50 20.08
C PRO A 11 11.43 -19.26 21.36
N ARG A 12 10.94 -18.40 22.26
CA ARG A 12 11.48 -18.29 23.63
C ARG A 12 10.94 -19.44 24.46
N ARG A 13 11.81 -20.40 24.78
CA ARG A 13 11.61 -21.39 25.85
C ARG A 13 12.05 -20.80 27.19
N THR A 14 11.22 -21.07 28.18
CA THR A 14 11.39 -21.09 29.63
C THR A 14 12.72 -21.72 30.08
N ILE A 15 13.28 -21.24 31.20
CA ILE A 15 14.17 -21.90 32.21
C ILE A 15 14.64 -20.74 33.14
N LEU A 16 14.10 -20.53 34.35
CA LEU A 16 14.40 -21.19 35.64
C LEU A 16 15.91 -21.27 35.98
N GLU A 17 16.26 -20.75 37.15
CA GLU A 17 17.54 -20.90 37.86
C GLU A 17 18.79 -20.24 37.26
N GLN A 18 19.18 -19.09 37.84
CA GLN A 18 20.48 -18.98 38.52
C GLN A 18 20.38 -17.96 39.66
N LEU A 19 20.33 -18.49 40.88
CA LEU A 19 20.67 -17.81 42.12
C LEU A 19 22.19 -17.81 42.28
N SER A 20 22.76 -16.67 42.68
CA SER A 20 23.47 -16.50 43.97
C SER A 20 24.65 -15.50 43.93
N ARG A 21 24.54 -14.52 44.86
CA ARG A 21 25.61 -13.95 45.74
C ARG A 21 26.63 -12.99 45.08
N VAL A 22 27.00 -11.81 45.61
CA VAL A 22 27.12 -11.17 46.95
C VAL A 22 27.16 -9.63 46.69
N GLY A 23 26.79 -8.65 47.51
CA GLY A 23 26.35 -8.49 48.91
C GLY A 23 25.93 -7.02 49.11
N SER A 24 24.87 -6.74 49.88
CA SER A 24 24.89 -6.34 51.31
C SER A 24 25.31 -4.88 51.59
N THR A 25 24.33 -4.00 51.78
CA THR A 25 24.12 -3.10 52.96
C THR A 25 23.04 -2.05 52.62
N SER A 26 21.80 -2.23 53.10
CA SER A 26 21.23 -1.58 54.30
C SER A 26 20.77 -0.14 54.09
N CYS A 27 19.45 0.06 53.93
CA CYS A 27 18.69 0.97 54.80
C CYS A 27 17.18 0.78 54.61
N LEU A 28 16.54 0.45 55.73
CA LEU A 28 15.11 0.42 55.93
C LEU A 28 14.51 1.82 55.73
N ALA A 29 13.49 1.92 54.89
CA ALA A 29 12.46 2.94 55.01
C ALA A 29 11.11 2.28 54.69
N LEU A 30 10.53 1.65 55.72
CA LEU A 30 9.10 1.40 55.79
C LEU A 30 8.37 2.76 55.79
N GLY A 31 7.51 2.97 54.80
CA GLY A 31 6.46 3.98 54.78
C GLY A 31 5.43 3.53 53.74
N ALA A 32 4.55 2.59 54.09
CA ALA A 32 3.25 2.84 54.72
C ALA A 32 2.31 3.70 53.84
N LEU A 33 1.30 3.01 53.31
CA LEU A 33 -0.03 3.50 52.94
C LEU A 33 -0.12 4.67 51.94
N LEU A 34 -0.53 4.34 50.71
CA LEU A 34 -1.89 4.68 50.27
C LEU A 34 -2.55 3.41 49.70
N LEU A 35 -3.16 2.65 50.60
CA LEU A 35 -4.41 1.97 50.30
C LEU A 35 -5.36 3.07 49.81
N VAL A 36 -5.47 3.23 48.49
CA VAL A 36 -6.68 3.83 47.93
C VAL A 36 -7.77 2.84 48.29
N SER A 37 -8.45 3.23 49.35
CA SER A 37 -9.63 2.60 49.89
C SER A 37 -10.54 2.30 48.71
N ALA A 38 -11.00 1.06 48.66
CA ALA A 38 -12.15 0.70 47.88
C ALA A 38 -13.31 1.63 48.26
N SER A 39 -13.46 2.74 47.52
CA SER A 39 -14.77 3.23 47.18
C SER A 39 -15.33 2.24 46.16
N ALA A 40 -15.80 1.10 46.66
CA ALA A 40 -16.88 0.34 46.05
C ALA A 40 -18.14 1.23 46.12
N GLY A 41 -18.08 2.39 45.45
CA GLY A 41 -19.22 3.21 45.11
C GLY A 41 -19.82 2.60 43.86
N CYS A 42 -21.13 2.55 43.81
CA CYS A 42 -21.93 2.06 42.70
C CYS A 42 -21.73 2.91 41.43
N ALA A 43 -20.56 2.87 40.79
CA ALA A 43 -20.43 3.32 39.42
C ALA A 43 -21.41 2.47 38.60
N ASN A 44 -22.42 3.12 38.04
CA ASN A 44 -23.42 2.42 37.23
C ASN A 44 -22.72 1.82 35.99
N HIS A 45 -23.33 0.83 35.35
CA HIS A 45 -22.71 0.15 34.21
C HIS A 45 -22.34 1.11 33.07
N GLU A 46 -23.07 2.21 32.96
CA GLU A 46 -22.81 3.31 32.04
C GLU A 46 -21.45 3.97 32.27
N GLU A 47 -21.13 4.33 33.52
CA GLU A 47 -19.84 4.93 33.88
C GLU A 47 -18.67 3.97 33.60
N LYS A 48 -18.82 2.68 33.96
CA LYS A 48 -17.78 1.66 33.71
C LYS A 48 -17.53 1.43 32.22
N ALA A 49 -18.60 1.35 31.41
CA ALA A 49 -18.49 1.21 29.97
C ALA A 49 -17.87 2.44 29.31
N THR A 50 -18.22 3.64 29.79
CA THR A 50 -17.63 4.91 29.35
C THR A 50 -16.13 4.95 29.62
N VAL A 51 -15.71 4.58 30.83
CA VAL A 51 -14.28 4.50 31.20
C VAL A 51 -13.53 3.55 30.27
N ALA A 52 -14.04 2.34 30.05
CA ALA A 52 -13.39 1.36 29.19
C ALA A 52 -13.19 1.84 27.74
N ILE A 53 -14.19 2.51 27.15
CA ILE A 53 -14.09 3.09 25.81
C ILE A 53 -13.14 4.28 25.80
N ASN A 54 -13.22 5.18 26.78
CA ASN A 54 -12.35 6.35 26.88
C ASN A 54 -10.88 5.94 27.01
N GLU A 55 -10.57 4.95 27.85
CA GLU A 55 -9.21 4.43 28.03
C GLU A 55 -8.66 3.82 26.74
N ALA A 56 -9.48 3.07 25.99
CA ALA A 56 -9.05 2.47 24.72
C ALA A 56 -8.82 3.53 23.62
N VAL A 57 -9.72 4.51 23.49
CA VAL A 57 -9.56 5.63 22.56
C VAL A 57 -8.32 6.46 22.95
N GLN A 58 -8.12 6.73 24.23
CA GLN A 58 -6.97 7.48 24.71
C GLN A 58 -5.66 6.74 24.44
N SER A 59 -5.63 5.42 24.65
CA SER A 59 -4.48 4.58 24.31
C SER A 59 -4.15 4.62 22.81
N CYS A 60 -5.17 4.68 21.94
CA CYS A 60 -4.97 4.89 20.51
C CYS A 60 -4.42 6.30 20.18
N ARG A 61 -4.87 7.35 20.89
CA ARG A 61 -4.38 8.72 20.72
C ARG A 61 -2.92 8.88 21.14
N ASP A 62 -2.55 8.20 22.22
CA ASP A 62 -1.21 8.25 22.81
C ASP A 62 -0.21 7.33 22.09
N ALA A 63 -0.67 6.53 21.13
CA ALA A 63 0.19 5.71 20.28
C ALA A 63 1.16 6.56 19.45
N SER A 64 2.30 5.99 19.07
CA SER A 64 3.34 6.68 18.32
C SER A 64 2.77 7.33 17.05
N ALA A 65 3.14 8.59 16.82
CA ALA A 65 2.74 9.30 15.61
C ALA A 65 3.26 8.64 14.32
N GLU A 66 4.32 7.84 14.43
CA GLU A 66 4.97 7.11 13.33
C GLU A 66 4.15 5.89 12.87
N GLU A 67 3.25 5.36 13.70
CA GLU A 67 2.40 4.22 13.35
C GLU A 67 1.05 4.70 12.80
N ALA A 68 0.75 4.34 11.54
CA ALA A 68 -0.52 4.69 10.91
C ALA A 68 -1.70 3.94 11.54
N PHE A 69 -1.47 2.72 12.04
CA PHE A 69 -2.46 1.87 12.67
C PHE A 69 -2.12 1.64 14.14
N TYR A 70 -3.16 1.53 14.95
CA TYR A 70 -3.07 1.10 16.34
C TYR A 70 -3.80 -0.24 16.50
N GLY A 71 -3.13 -1.20 17.16
CA GLY A 71 -3.72 -2.49 17.52
C GLY A 71 -4.50 -2.38 18.82
N VAL A 72 -5.82 -2.49 18.75
CA VAL A 72 -6.71 -2.51 19.91
C VAL A 72 -6.84 -3.95 20.38
N GLU A 73 -6.36 -4.23 21.59
CA GLU A 73 -6.56 -5.54 22.23
C GLU A 73 -8.04 -5.75 22.57
N ARG A 74 -8.57 -6.87 22.11
CA ARG A 74 -9.94 -7.30 22.39
C ARG A 74 -10.01 -8.08 23.68
N PHE A 75 -11.22 -8.19 24.24
CA PHE A 75 -11.49 -9.02 25.41
C PHE A 75 -11.02 -10.49 25.27
N ASP A 76 -11.01 -11.05 24.06
CA ASP A 76 -10.57 -12.43 23.79
C ASP A 76 -9.05 -12.58 23.60
N GLY A 77 -8.27 -11.51 23.78
CA GLY A 77 -6.83 -11.45 23.53
C GLY A 77 -6.47 -11.33 22.04
N GLY A 78 -7.46 -11.20 21.15
CA GLY A 78 -7.24 -10.83 19.75
C GLY A 78 -6.91 -9.34 19.60
N GLN A 79 -6.60 -8.91 18.39
CA GLN A 79 -6.34 -7.50 18.08
C GLN A 79 -7.12 -7.07 16.84
N ASP A 80 -7.76 -5.90 16.93
CA ASP A 80 -8.33 -5.19 15.78
C ASP A 80 -7.45 -3.97 15.47
N GLU A 81 -7.16 -3.73 14.19
CA GLU A 81 -6.34 -2.59 13.77
C GLU A 81 -7.20 -1.44 13.27
N ILE A 82 -6.97 -0.25 13.80
CA ILE A 82 -7.66 0.98 13.37
C ILE A 82 -6.65 2.05 12.96
N LEU A 83 -7.05 2.93 12.03
CA LEU A 83 -6.23 4.08 11.69
C LEU A 83 -6.20 5.06 12.87
N ARG A 84 -4.99 5.37 13.34
CA ARG A 84 -4.77 6.23 14.52
C ARG A 84 -5.46 7.58 14.38
N VAL A 85 -5.44 8.14 13.17
CA VAL A 85 -6.05 9.44 12.87
C VAL A 85 -7.56 9.48 13.14
N ALA A 86 -8.27 8.36 13.06
CA ALA A 86 -9.69 8.30 13.40
C ALA A 86 -9.92 8.43 14.92
N CYS A 87 -8.96 7.98 15.75
CA CYS A 87 -9.02 8.12 17.20
C CYS A 87 -8.81 9.57 17.67
N LEU A 88 -8.27 10.44 16.82
CA LEU A 88 -8.08 11.86 17.15
C LEU A 88 -9.40 12.65 17.11
N LYS A 89 -10.48 12.05 16.59
CA LYS A 89 -11.83 12.63 16.66
C LYS A 89 -12.40 12.49 18.07
N ASP A 90 -13.35 13.37 18.40
CA ASP A 90 -14.08 13.28 19.65
C ASP A 90 -14.96 12.02 19.71
N ILE A 91 -15.16 11.51 20.93
CA ILE A 91 -16.06 10.39 21.18
C ILE A 91 -17.50 10.92 21.12
N ALA A 92 -18.35 10.24 20.37
CA ALA A 92 -19.74 10.60 20.16
C ALA A 92 -20.65 9.35 20.18
N ASN A 93 -21.97 9.58 20.24
CA ASN A 93 -23.00 8.54 20.14
C ASN A 93 -22.79 7.37 21.13
N PHE A 94 -22.47 7.70 22.38
CA PHE A 94 -22.36 6.68 23.42
C PHE A 94 -23.75 6.08 23.72
N GLU A 95 -23.87 4.77 23.63
CA GLU A 95 -25.11 4.04 23.86
C GLU A 95 -24.86 2.79 24.71
N ILE A 96 -25.67 2.61 25.76
CA ILE A 96 -25.76 1.35 26.51
C ILE A 96 -26.87 0.52 25.86
N GLU A 97 -26.49 -0.47 25.06
CA GLU A 97 -27.44 -1.34 24.38
C GLU A 97 -28.18 -2.26 25.38
N ASN A 98 -27.47 -2.72 26.41
CA ASN A 98 -28.00 -3.53 27.50
C ASN A 98 -27.00 -3.57 28.69
N ASN A 99 -27.28 -4.39 29.70
CA ASN A 99 -26.43 -4.54 30.89
C ASN A 99 -25.09 -5.27 30.64
N LEU A 100 -24.80 -5.65 29.40
CA LEU A 100 -23.62 -6.40 28.97
C LEU A 100 -22.84 -5.72 27.84
N THR A 101 -23.47 -4.88 27.02
CA THR A 101 -22.83 -4.23 25.86
C THR A 101 -23.08 -2.73 25.81
N ALA A 102 -22.08 -2.03 25.28
CA ALA A 102 -22.11 -0.60 25.04
C ALA A 102 -21.40 -0.29 23.73
N SER A 103 -21.77 0.79 23.07
CA SER A 103 -21.09 1.27 21.88
C SER A 103 -20.84 2.78 21.93
N ALA A 104 -19.84 3.23 21.19
CA ALA A 104 -19.55 4.64 20.95
C ALA A 104 -18.86 4.79 19.59
N THR A 105 -18.69 6.03 19.15
CA THR A 105 -18.06 6.33 17.85
C THR A 105 -16.95 7.36 17.98
N THR A 106 -15.90 7.24 17.17
CA THR A 106 -14.91 8.31 16.91
C THR A 106 -14.78 8.49 15.40
N GLY A 107 -15.43 9.52 14.85
CA GLY A 107 -15.60 9.63 13.40
C GLY A 107 -16.33 8.40 12.83
N PRO A 108 -15.78 7.72 11.80
CA PRO A 108 -16.41 6.53 11.20
C PRO A 108 -16.16 5.22 11.97
N VAL A 109 -15.37 5.27 13.05
CA VAL A 109 -15.00 4.09 13.83
C VAL A 109 -16.04 3.84 14.92
N VAL A 110 -16.55 2.60 14.99
CA VAL A 110 -17.46 2.13 16.03
C VAL A 110 -16.67 1.31 17.05
N TRP A 111 -16.74 1.72 18.31
CA TRP A 111 -16.14 1.06 19.46
C TRP A 111 -17.21 0.26 20.19
N ASN A 112 -16.99 -1.03 20.38
CA ASN A 112 -17.92 -1.89 21.10
C ASN A 112 -17.26 -2.36 22.40
N ALA A 113 -17.87 -2.06 23.55
CA ALA A 113 -17.44 -2.56 24.84
C ALA A 113 -18.37 -3.68 25.33
N GLN A 114 -17.79 -4.60 26.09
CA GLN A 114 -18.51 -5.71 26.70
C GLN A 114 -18.10 -5.87 28.15
N ARG A 115 -19.09 -6.26 28.96
CA ARG A 115 -18.92 -6.67 30.35
C ARG A 115 -18.57 -8.15 30.45
N SER A 116 -17.52 -8.46 31.19
CA SER A 116 -17.23 -9.81 31.67
C SER A 116 -18.25 -10.24 32.71
N MET A 117 -18.95 -11.35 32.47
CA MET A 117 -19.88 -11.92 33.44
C MET A 117 -19.18 -12.51 34.67
N GLU A 118 -17.90 -12.85 34.56
CA GLU A 118 -17.12 -13.46 35.66
C GLU A 118 -16.53 -12.41 36.61
N THR A 119 -16.03 -11.29 36.06
CA THR A 119 -15.25 -10.29 36.81
C THR A 119 -15.95 -8.94 36.96
N ASP A 120 -17.10 -8.75 36.33
CA ASP A 120 -17.80 -7.45 36.22
C ASP A 120 -16.98 -6.34 35.54
N ALA A 121 -15.81 -6.68 34.97
CA ALA A 121 -14.95 -5.75 34.27
C ALA A 121 -15.51 -5.42 32.88
N TRP A 122 -15.37 -4.16 32.46
CA TRP A 122 -15.70 -3.71 31.12
C TRP A 122 -14.41 -3.55 30.31
N SER A 123 -14.43 -4.01 29.07
CA SER A 123 -13.33 -3.80 28.13
C SER A 123 -13.86 -3.70 26.71
N VAL A 124 -13.01 -3.26 25.78
CA VAL A 124 -13.35 -3.26 24.36
C VAL A 124 -13.46 -4.71 23.86
N LYS A 125 -14.60 -5.03 23.28
CA LYS A 125 -14.90 -6.30 22.62
C LYS A 125 -14.37 -6.31 21.19
N GLY A 126 -14.45 -5.16 20.52
CA GLY A 126 -13.97 -5.00 19.16
C GLY A 126 -14.22 -3.60 18.64
N VAL A 127 -13.51 -3.27 17.57
CA VAL A 127 -13.56 -1.96 16.94
C VAL A 127 -13.76 -2.15 15.44
N ALA A 128 -14.62 -1.34 14.83
CA ALA A 128 -14.97 -1.50 13.43
C ALA A 128 -14.93 -0.19 12.65
N TRP A 129 -14.33 -0.22 11.46
CA TRP A 129 -14.52 0.79 10.42
C TRP A 129 -14.90 0.07 9.12
N PRO A 130 -16.21 -0.10 8.84
CA PRO A 130 -16.68 -1.02 7.82
C PRO A 130 -16.12 -0.75 6.41
N ASP A 131 -16.04 0.50 5.97
CA ASP A 131 -15.50 0.84 4.65
C ASP A 131 -14.00 0.55 4.54
N LEU A 132 -13.22 0.96 5.54
CA LEU A 132 -11.78 0.69 5.55
C LEU A 132 -11.50 -0.82 5.59
N GLU A 133 -12.22 -1.58 6.41
CA GLU A 133 -12.07 -3.04 6.48
C GLU A 133 -12.41 -3.74 5.17
N ARG A 134 -13.50 -3.32 4.51
CA ARG A 134 -13.89 -3.85 3.19
C ARG A 134 -12.80 -3.60 2.15
N ALA A 135 -12.26 -2.38 2.12
CA ALA A 135 -11.14 -2.04 1.24
C ALA A 135 -9.90 -2.88 1.54
N ARG A 136 -9.47 -2.94 2.80
CA ARG A 136 -8.28 -3.71 3.22
C ARG A 136 -8.43 -5.20 2.91
N ARG A 137 -9.62 -5.77 3.12
CA ARG A 137 -9.90 -7.18 2.79
C ARG A 137 -9.76 -7.45 1.30
N ALA A 138 -10.28 -6.57 0.45
CA ALA A 138 -10.15 -6.71 -1.00
C ALA A 138 -8.70 -6.53 -1.50
N LEU A 139 -7.87 -5.80 -0.76
CA LEU A 139 -6.45 -5.57 -1.06
C LEU A 139 -5.49 -6.59 -0.44
N ASN A 140 -6.00 -7.58 0.31
CA ASN A 140 -5.15 -8.53 1.06
C ASN A 140 -4.45 -9.57 0.17
N GLU A 141 -4.85 -9.70 -1.09
CA GLU A 141 -4.20 -10.60 -2.05
C GLU A 141 -2.93 -9.97 -2.64
N ASN A 142 -1.94 -10.79 -2.98
CA ASN A 142 -0.67 -10.31 -3.57
C ASN A 142 -0.86 -9.64 -4.94
N ASP A 143 -1.88 -10.05 -5.69
CA ASP A 143 -2.21 -9.49 -7.01
C ASP A 143 -3.74 -9.38 -7.18
N PRO A 144 -4.38 -8.37 -6.56
CA PRO A 144 -5.84 -8.23 -6.58
C PRO A 144 -6.38 -8.09 -8.00
N THR A 145 -7.56 -8.66 -8.25
CA THR A 145 -8.25 -8.58 -9.53
C THR A 145 -8.77 -7.16 -9.81
N GLN A 146 -9.14 -6.89 -11.07
CA GLN A 146 -9.76 -5.62 -11.45
C GLN A 146 -11.02 -5.32 -10.62
N GLU A 147 -11.85 -6.33 -10.34
CA GLU A 147 -13.06 -6.20 -9.52
C GLU A 147 -12.72 -5.85 -8.07
N GLN A 148 -11.73 -6.53 -7.49
CA GLN A 148 -11.25 -6.26 -6.13
C GLN A 148 -10.67 -4.85 -6.01
N LEU A 149 -9.88 -4.39 -6.99
CA LEU A 149 -9.32 -3.03 -7.00
C LEU A 149 -10.42 -1.96 -7.15
N THR A 150 -11.42 -2.19 -8.00
CA THR A 150 -12.57 -1.28 -8.14
C THR A 150 -13.38 -1.19 -6.84
N TYR A 151 -13.64 -2.35 -6.22
CA TYR A 151 -14.34 -2.44 -4.95
C TYR A 151 -13.57 -1.74 -3.82
N ALA A 152 -12.26 -2.00 -3.72
CA ALA A 152 -11.39 -1.35 -2.76
C ALA A 152 -11.35 0.18 -2.96
N ASN A 153 -11.20 0.66 -4.20
CA ASN A 153 -11.19 2.10 -4.49
C ASN A 153 -12.49 2.78 -4.08
N THR A 154 -13.64 2.15 -4.32
CA THR A 154 -14.96 2.67 -3.91
C THR A 154 -15.02 2.86 -2.39
N HIS A 155 -14.58 1.86 -1.63
CA HIS A 155 -14.59 1.93 -0.17
C HIS A 155 -13.51 2.86 0.40
N LEU A 156 -12.34 2.96 -0.24
CA LEU A 156 -11.30 3.93 0.11
C LEU A 156 -11.75 5.36 -0.15
N GLU A 157 -12.52 5.61 -1.21
CA GLU A 157 -13.09 6.93 -1.47
C GLU A 157 -14.07 7.34 -0.36
N SER A 158 -14.96 6.44 0.07
CA SER A 158 -15.83 6.68 1.23
C SER A 158 -15.02 6.95 2.50
N ALA A 159 -14.02 6.11 2.78
CA ALA A 159 -13.15 6.29 3.94
C ALA A 159 -12.38 7.63 3.90
N GLN A 160 -11.95 8.08 2.70
CA GLN A 160 -11.28 9.37 2.52
C GLN A 160 -12.24 10.54 2.75
N LYS A 161 -13.54 10.39 2.46
CA LYS A 161 -14.55 11.43 2.77
C LYS A 161 -14.77 11.54 4.28
N ASP A 162 -14.76 10.41 4.99
CA ASP A 162 -14.95 10.39 6.45
C ASP A 162 -13.73 10.92 7.20
N VAL A 163 -12.52 10.65 6.71
CA VAL A 163 -11.25 11.08 7.33
C VAL A 163 -10.32 11.66 6.25
N PRO A 164 -10.60 12.87 5.74
CA PRO A 164 -9.84 13.49 4.65
C PRO A 164 -8.41 13.85 5.01
N GLU A 165 -8.06 13.93 6.29
CA GLU A 165 -6.71 14.16 6.80
C GLU A 165 -5.80 12.91 6.77
N SER A 166 -6.33 11.74 6.39
CA SER A 166 -5.53 10.52 6.39
C SER A 166 -4.59 10.42 5.17
N ALA A 167 -3.30 10.69 5.40
CA ALA A 167 -2.24 10.42 4.42
C ALA A 167 -2.26 8.96 3.92
N TRP A 168 -2.45 8.00 4.83
CA TRP A 168 -2.48 6.58 4.50
C TRP A 168 -3.61 6.24 3.52
N ILE A 169 -4.83 6.76 3.72
CA ILE A 169 -5.95 6.50 2.81
C ILE A 169 -5.66 7.10 1.43
N ARG A 170 -5.14 8.33 1.39
CA ARG A 170 -4.81 9.04 0.15
C ARG A 170 -3.80 8.27 -0.70
N LEU A 171 -2.71 7.83 -0.08
CA LEU A 171 -1.67 7.03 -0.72
C LEU A 171 -2.18 5.64 -1.12
N THR A 172 -2.94 4.96 -0.25
CA THR A 172 -3.51 3.63 -0.55
C THR A 172 -4.49 3.70 -1.72
N ARG A 173 -5.30 4.76 -1.80
CA ARG A 173 -6.22 5.00 -2.92
C ARG A 173 -5.45 5.25 -4.22
N LEU A 174 -4.39 6.06 -4.18
CA LEU A 174 -3.50 6.26 -5.33
C LEU A 174 -2.87 4.93 -5.80
N ASP A 175 -2.32 4.13 -4.89
CA ASP A 175 -1.74 2.81 -5.21
C ASP A 175 -2.77 1.90 -5.90
N THR A 176 -3.98 1.85 -5.34
CA THR A 176 -5.09 1.05 -5.87
C THR A 176 -5.44 1.47 -7.30
N LEU A 177 -5.51 2.78 -7.57
CA LEU A 177 -5.78 3.33 -8.90
C LEU A 177 -4.65 3.06 -9.90
N LEU A 178 -3.38 3.15 -9.49
CA LEU A 178 -2.23 2.80 -10.34
C LEU A 178 -2.21 1.31 -10.69
N LYS A 179 -2.49 0.43 -9.72
CA LYS A 179 -2.67 -1.01 -9.97
C LYS A 179 -3.84 -1.28 -10.91
N LEU A 180 -4.96 -0.59 -10.71
CA LEU A 180 -6.13 -0.69 -11.58
C LEU A 180 -5.78 -0.28 -13.01
N ARG A 181 -5.08 0.85 -13.20
CA ARG A 181 -4.56 1.29 -14.50
C ARG A 181 -3.71 0.22 -15.16
N THR A 182 -2.83 -0.45 -14.40
CA THR A 182 -2.00 -1.53 -14.93
C THR A 182 -2.84 -2.71 -15.46
N LYS A 183 -3.91 -3.08 -14.75
CA LYS A 183 -4.79 -4.18 -15.12
C LYS A 183 -5.69 -3.86 -16.32
N THR A 184 -6.14 -2.60 -16.43
CA THR A 184 -7.09 -2.19 -17.47
C THR A 184 -6.42 -1.67 -18.74
N ARG A 185 -5.12 -1.33 -18.70
CA ARG A 185 -4.37 -0.85 -19.87
C ARG A 185 -4.22 -1.95 -20.92
N LYS A 186 -4.74 -1.66 -22.11
CA LYS A 186 -4.67 -2.45 -23.34
C LYS A 186 -3.89 -1.70 -24.43
N ALA A 187 -3.62 -2.39 -25.53
CA ALA A 187 -2.92 -1.82 -26.67
C ALA A 187 -3.66 -0.64 -27.32
N ASP A 188 -4.99 -0.57 -27.21
CA ASP A 188 -5.86 0.48 -27.77
C ASP A 188 -6.29 1.53 -26.73
N THR A 189 -5.76 1.45 -25.51
CA THR A 189 -6.17 2.36 -24.43
C THR A 189 -5.78 3.80 -24.75
N PRO A 190 -6.71 4.77 -24.64
CA PRO A 190 -6.39 6.19 -24.77
C PRO A 190 -5.30 6.62 -23.78
N ASN A 191 -4.38 7.47 -24.25
CA ASN A 191 -3.25 8.01 -23.48
C ASN A 191 -2.51 6.91 -22.69
N PRO A 192 -2.01 5.86 -23.37
CA PRO A 192 -1.49 4.66 -22.70
C PRO A 192 -0.25 4.97 -21.83
N THR A 193 0.46 6.04 -22.17
CA THR A 193 1.69 6.55 -21.53
C THR A 193 1.44 7.31 -20.22
N THR A 194 0.18 7.59 -19.87
CA THR A 194 -0.19 8.28 -18.62
C THR A 194 -0.57 7.28 -17.51
N ILE A 195 -0.66 7.79 -16.27
CA ILE A 195 -1.23 7.06 -15.13
C ILE A 195 -2.76 6.92 -15.19
N GLY A 196 -3.42 7.57 -16.16
CA GLY A 196 -4.87 7.59 -16.34
C GLY A 196 -5.56 8.67 -15.49
N ASP A 197 -6.69 9.18 -15.98
CA ASP A 197 -7.35 10.38 -15.44
C ASP A 197 -7.74 10.26 -13.96
N GLU A 198 -8.26 9.10 -13.54
CA GLU A 198 -8.65 8.87 -12.15
C GLU A 198 -7.45 8.86 -11.20
N ALA A 199 -6.35 8.18 -11.59
CA ALA A 199 -5.13 8.15 -10.81
C ALA A 199 -4.45 9.53 -10.79
N GLN A 200 -4.47 10.25 -11.92
CA GLN A 200 -3.96 11.63 -12.01
C GLN A 200 -4.71 12.56 -11.07
N LYS A 201 -6.05 12.51 -11.08
CA LYS A 201 -6.88 13.30 -10.16
C LYS A 201 -6.54 13.01 -8.69
N GLN A 202 -6.44 11.73 -8.31
CA GLN A 202 -6.08 11.36 -6.94
C GLN A 202 -4.65 11.81 -6.57
N PHE A 203 -3.70 11.71 -7.51
CA PHE A 203 -2.34 12.19 -7.32
C PHE A 203 -2.31 13.70 -7.07
N ASP A 204 -2.98 14.49 -7.92
CA ASP A 204 -3.05 15.94 -7.79
C ASP A 204 -3.72 16.36 -6.47
N GLU A 205 -4.83 15.72 -6.11
CA GLU A 205 -5.52 15.93 -4.82
C GLU A 205 -4.63 15.59 -3.62
N THR A 206 -3.82 14.52 -3.72
CA THR A 206 -2.91 14.09 -2.65
C THR A 206 -1.73 15.07 -2.50
N VAL A 207 -1.12 15.49 -3.60
CA VAL A 207 -0.03 16.47 -3.59
C VAL A 207 -0.49 17.83 -3.10
N ALA A 208 -1.67 18.29 -3.53
CA ALA A 208 -2.23 19.57 -3.07
C ALA A 208 -2.54 19.54 -1.57
N TRP A 209 -3.12 18.44 -1.08
CA TRP A 209 -3.35 18.25 0.35
C TRP A 209 -2.04 18.23 1.15
N ALA A 210 -1.04 17.47 0.68
CA ALA A 210 0.25 17.34 1.35
C ALA A 210 0.95 18.70 1.48
N LYS A 211 0.96 19.50 0.41
CA LYS A 211 1.48 20.89 0.44
C LYS A 211 0.73 21.81 1.40
N THR A 212 -0.59 21.67 1.49
CA THR A 212 -1.42 22.49 2.39
C THR A 212 -1.18 22.16 3.86
N ASN A 213 -0.75 20.93 4.15
CA ASN A 213 -0.53 20.44 5.52
C ASN A 213 0.97 20.32 5.88
N ASP A 214 1.87 20.87 5.04
CA ASP A 214 3.32 20.76 5.19
C ASP A 214 3.83 19.30 5.35
N ASP A 215 3.13 18.34 4.74
CA ASP A 215 3.45 16.90 4.79
C ASP A 215 4.28 16.49 3.57
N LEU A 216 5.59 16.78 3.65
CA LEU A 216 6.51 16.48 2.57
C LEU A 216 6.66 14.98 2.31
N ASP A 217 6.54 14.14 3.33
CA ASP A 217 6.67 12.68 3.21
C ASP A 217 5.55 12.11 2.35
N THR A 218 4.31 12.54 2.58
CA THR A 218 3.16 12.14 1.73
C THR A 218 3.30 12.65 0.31
N GLN A 219 3.74 13.90 0.11
CA GLN A 219 3.98 14.44 -1.23
C GLN A 219 5.00 13.58 -1.99
N VAL A 220 6.16 13.30 -1.38
CA VAL A 220 7.24 12.55 -2.01
C VAL A 220 6.85 11.09 -2.23
N ALA A 221 6.11 10.48 -1.29
CA ALA A 221 5.58 9.13 -1.46
C ALA A 221 4.66 9.02 -2.67
N ALA A 222 3.73 9.98 -2.86
CA ALA A 222 2.84 10.00 -4.01
C ALA A 222 3.61 10.14 -5.34
N GLN A 223 4.60 11.04 -5.40
CA GLN A 223 5.46 11.22 -6.57
C GLN A 223 6.28 9.94 -6.87
N TYR A 224 6.83 9.32 -5.83
CA TYR A 224 7.60 8.08 -5.96
C TYR A 224 6.75 6.94 -6.54
N MET A 225 5.50 6.79 -6.10
CA MET A 225 4.58 5.76 -6.62
C MET A 225 4.25 5.94 -8.10
N VAL A 226 4.07 7.19 -8.56
CA VAL A 226 3.87 7.48 -9.98
C VAL A 226 5.11 7.10 -10.80
N VAL A 227 6.30 7.45 -10.31
CA VAL A 227 7.58 7.07 -10.95
C VAL A 227 7.71 5.54 -11.07
N GLU A 228 7.46 4.79 -9.98
CA GLU A 228 7.53 3.32 -10.01
C GLU A 228 6.54 2.70 -11.01
N HIS A 229 5.32 3.24 -11.08
CA HIS A 229 4.30 2.76 -12.01
C HIS A 229 4.70 2.99 -13.48
N LEU A 230 5.20 4.18 -13.79
CA LEU A 230 5.64 4.53 -15.15
C LEU A 230 6.88 3.73 -15.57
N GLU A 231 7.87 3.59 -14.69
CA GLU A 231 9.07 2.77 -14.92
C GLU A 231 8.70 1.29 -15.16
N LYS A 232 7.82 0.72 -14.34
CA LYS A 232 7.34 -0.66 -14.52
C LYS A 232 6.67 -0.83 -15.89
N TYR A 233 5.90 0.17 -16.33
CA TYR A 233 5.31 0.13 -17.65
C TYR A 233 6.35 0.26 -18.76
N MET A 234 7.36 1.10 -18.58
CA MET A 234 8.44 1.27 -19.55
C MET A 234 9.21 -0.03 -19.75
N ASN A 235 9.57 -0.70 -18.67
CA ASN A 235 10.23 -2.02 -18.74
C ASN A 235 9.38 -3.05 -19.50
N ARG A 236 8.04 -2.99 -19.39
CA ARG A 236 7.14 -3.85 -20.18
C ARG A 236 7.18 -3.50 -21.67
N VAL A 237 7.17 -2.21 -22.01
CA VAL A 237 7.26 -1.73 -23.40
C VAL A 237 8.60 -2.14 -24.02
N GLU A 238 9.70 -1.96 -23.29
CA GLU A 238 11.04 -2.39 -23.72
C GLU A 238 11.13 -3.89 -23.91
N MET A 239 10.59 -4.68 -22.98
CA MET A 239 10.55 -6.14 -23.11
C MET A 239 9.80 -6.61 -24.36
N ILE A 240 8.69 -5.95 -24.71
CA ILE A 240 7.96 -6.26 -25.96
C ILE A 240 8.88 -6.03 -27.15
N LEU A 241 9.44 -4.82 -27.26
CA LEU A 241 10.34 -4.44 -28.35
C LEU A 241 11.61 -5.31 -28.45
N GLU A 242 12.15 -5.78 -27.32
CA GLU A 242 13.33 -6.67 -27.27
C GLU A 242 12.99 -8.14 -27.60
N SER A 243 11.78 -8.59 -27.26
CA SER A 243 11.35 -9.97 -27.50
C SER A 243 10.91 -10.24 -28.94
N ASP A 244 10.61 -9.19 -29.69
CA ASP A 244 10.18 -9.24 -31.08
C ASP A 244 11.26 -9.87 -31.97
N GLY A 245 10.95 -11.04 -32.54
CA GLY A 245 11.82 -11.77 -33.46
C GLY A 245 12.74 -12.81 -32.83
N SER A 246 12.64 -13.04 -31.52
CA SER A 246 13.36 -14.13 -30.84
C SER A 246 13.04 -15.53 -31.37
N GLY A 247 11.92 -15.71 -32.09
CA GLY A 247 11.48 -16.98 -32.67
C GLY A 247 11.82 -17.18 -34.17
N ASP A 248 12.30 -16.16 -34.87
CA ASP A 248 12.43 -16.19 -36.34
C ASP A 248 13.39 -17.30 -36.80
N ASP A 249 14.57 -17.38 -36.19
CA ASP A 249 15.57 -18.40 -36.50
C ASP A 249 15.04 -19.82 -36.30
N TRP A 250 14.15 -20.00 -35.30
CA TRP A 250 13.52 -21.29 -35.05
C TRP A 250 12.47 -21.62 -36.11
N LEU A 251 11.62 -20.65 -36.48
CA LEU A 251 10.61 -20.82 -37.54
C LEU A 251 11.26 -21.13 -38.89
N ILE A 252 12.32 -20.40 -39.25
CA ILE A 252 13.10 -20.63 -40.48
C ILE A 252 13.66 -22.05 -40.51
N LYS A 253 14.35 -22.48 -39.44
CA LYS A 253 14.93 -23.83 -39.36
C LYS A 253 13.86 -24.93 -39.36
N SER A 254 12.74 -24.70 -38.68
CA SER A 254 11.63 -25.66 -38.63
C SER A 254 10.99 -25.85 -40.01
N ALA A 255 10.82 -24.77 -40.78
CA ALA A 255 10.38 -24.84 -42.18
C ALA A 255 11.36 -25.66 -43.04
N GLU A 256 12.66 -25.36 -42.96
CA GLU A 256 13.70 -26.09 -43.72
C GLU A 256 13.75 -27.59 -43.39
N VAL A 257 13.59 -27.96 -42.13
CA VAL A 257 13.58 -29.36 -41.69
C VAL A 257 12.31 -30.07 -42.18
N ALA A 258 11.15 -29.43 -42.06
CA ALA A 258 9.89 -29.98 -42.55
C ALA A 258 9.93 -30.22 -44.08
N GLU A 259 10.53 -29.30 -44.84
CA GLU A 259 10.75 -29.49 -46.29
C GLU A 259 11.65 -30.68 -46.62
N LYS A 260 12.78 -30.80 -45.90
CA LYS A 260 13.74 -31.90 -46.09
C LYS A 260 13.12 -33.27 -45.81
N GLU A 261 12.14 -33.32 -44.91
CA GLU A 261 11.42 -34.53 -44.53
C GLU A 261 10.15 -34.77 -45.37
N GLY A 262 9.87 -33.92 -46.36
CA GLY A 262 8.68 -34.03 -47.21
C GLY A 262 7.37 -33.66 -46.52
N ARG A 263 7.43 -32.98 -45.37
CA ARG A 263 6.28 -32.47 -44.60
C ARG A 263 5.83 -31.09 -45.10
N THR A 264 5.40 -31.02 -46.36
CA THR A 264 5.13 -29.75 -47.07
C THR A 264 4.09 -28.85 -46.39
N GLU A 265 3.00 -29.42 -45.85
CA GLU A 265 1.96 -28.63 -45.15
C GLU A 265 2.50 -27.98 -43.87
N GLU A 266 3.40 -28.67 -43.16
CA GLU A 266 3.99 -28.17 -41.92
C GLU A 266 5.03 -27.08 -42.20
N ALA A 267 5.82 -27.24 -43.27
CA ALA A 267 6.74 -26.21 -43.73
C ALA A 267 6.00 -24.92 -44.09
N GLU A 268 4.89 -25.02 -44.82
CA GLU A 268 4.08 -23.86 -45.18
C GLU A 268 3.49 -23.17 -43.96
N LYS A 269 3.04 -23.94 -42.96
CA LYS A 269 2.58 -23.39 -41.68
C LYS A 269 3.67 -22.59 -40.97
N TYR A 270 4.91 -23.08 -40.90
CA TYR A 270 6.02 -22.34 -40.27
C TYR A 270 6.36 -21.06 -41.03
N ARG A 271 6.28 -21.06 -42.36
CA ARG A 271 6.50 -19.85 -43.17
C ARG A 271 5.39 -18.82 -42.96
N GLN A 272 4.12 -19.25 -42.90
CA GLN A 272 3.01 -18.36 -42.60
C GLN A 272 3.16 -17.76 -41.19
N GLU A 273 3.53 -18.57 -40.19
CA GLU A 273 3.77 -18.08 -38.82
C GLU A 273 4.93 -17.07 -38.76
N LEU A 274 5.96 -17.25 -39.59
CA LEU A 274 7.05 -16.28 -39.74
C LEU A 274 6.56 -14.96 -40.36
N GLU A 275 5.76 -15.01 -41.42
CA GLU A 275 5.19 -13.83 -42.07
C GLU A 275 4.25 -13.05 -41.13
N ASP A 276 3.39 -13.79 -40.40
CA ASP A 276 2.50 -13.21 -39.38
C ASP A 276 3.31 -12.53 -38.26
N THR A 277 4.41 -13.17 -37.82
CA THR A 277 5.30 -12.62 -36.78
C THR A 277 6.06 -11.38 -37.27
N GLN A 278 6.50 -11.36 -38.53
CA GLN A 278 7.16 -10.20 -39.14
C GLN A 278 6.22 -9.02 -39.30
N THR A 279 4.98 -9.27 -39.74
CA THR A 279 3.94 -8.24 -39.85
C THR A 279 3.62 -7.65 -38.49
N LYS A 280 3.38 -8.51 -37.49
CA LYS A 280 3.12 -8.07 -36.12
C LYS A 280 4.29 -7.28 -35.51
N ARG A 281 5.54 -7.66 -35.80
CA ARG A 281 6.72 -6.90 -35.37
C ARG A 281 6.71 -5.48 -35.93
N ALA A 282 6.39 -5.30 -37.20
CA ALA A 282 6.34 -3.96 -37.79
C ALA A 282 5.30 -3.09 -37.07
N GLU A 283 4.12 -3.65 -36.78
CA GLU A 283 3.07 -2.98 -36.01
C GLU A 283 3.49 -2.68 -34.56
N ASP A 284 4.08 -3.67 -33.86
CA ASP A 284 4.52 -3.52 -32.47
C ASP A 284 5.67 -2.48 -32.37
N GLN A 285 6.61 -2.45 -33.32
CA GLN A 285 7.67 -1.43 -33.38
C GLN A 285 7.11 -0.03 -33.57
N GLU A 286 6.15 0.17 -34.48
CA GLU A 286 5.51 1.47 -34.70
C GLU A 286 4.79 1.95 -33.43
N ILE A 287 3.96 1.07 -32.84
CA ILE A 287 3.12 1.40 -31.69
C ILE A 287 3.96 1.61 -30.43
N TYR A 288 4.82 0.66 -30.10
CA TYR A 288 5.56 0.65 -28.83
C TYR A 288 6.84 1.49 -28.89
N GLY A 289 7.43 1.69 -30.08
CA GLY A 289 8.55 2.61 -30.27
C GLY A 289 8.17 4.05 -29.91
N LYS A 290 7.07 4.55 -30.47
CA LYS A 290 6.53 5.89 -30.13
C LYS A 290 6.17 5.99 -28.64
N ARG A 291 5.53 4.97 -28.09
CA ARG A 291 5.16 4.93 -26.66
C ARG A 291 6.37 4.96 -25.75
N LYS A 292 7.46 4.28 -26.11
CA LYS A 292 8.69 4.29 -25.32
C LYS A 292 9.21 5.70 -25.13
N VAL A 293 9.26 6.49 -26.22
CA VAL A 293 9.72 7.89 -26.19
C VAL A 293 8.82 8.76 -25.29
N GLU A 294 7.51 8.69 -25.52
CA GLU A 294 6.53 9.47 -24.73
C GLU A 294 6.55 9.10 -23.25
N LEU A 295 6.65 7.80 -22.93
CA LEU A 295 6.70 7.29 -21.56
C LEU A 295 7.99 7.67 -20.85
N HIS A 296 9.12 7.64 -21.54
CA HIS A 296 10.41 8.07 -20.99
C HIS A 296 10.37 9.57 -20.64
N ALA A 297 9.84 10.40 -21.53
CA ALA A 297 9.66 11.83 -21.27
C ALA A 297 8.76 12.09 -20.05
N ALA A 298 7.62 11.39 -19.96
CA ALA A 298 6.70 11.50 -18.82
C ALA A 298 7.35 11.03 -17.51
N LEU A 299 8.06 9.91 -17.53
CA LEU A 299 8.82 9.40 -16.37
C LEU A 299 9.83 10.45 -15.90
N CYS A 300 10.60 11.02 -16.82
CA CYS A 300 11.63 11.99 -16.47
C CYS A 300 11.09 13.31 -15.93
N ALA A 301 9.91 13.74 -16.39
CA ALA A 301 9.22 14.88 -15.77
C ALA A 301 8.93 14.62 -14.28
N HIS A 302 8.41 13.44 -13.93
CA HIS A 302 8.14 13.09 -12.52
C HIS A 302 9.42 12.86 -11.70
N VAL A 303 10.47 12.27 -12.29
CA VAL A 303 11.76 12.08 -11.60
C VAL A 303 12.44 13.42 -11.28
N ALA A 304 12.27 14.43 -12.14
CA ALA A 304 12.81 15.77 -11.91
C ALA A 304 12.21 16.43 -10.66
N GLU A 305 10.91 16.22 -10.41
CA GLU A 305 10.21 16.73 -9.23
C GLU A 305 10.52 15.96 -7.94
N LEU A 306 11.00 14.73 -8.06
CA LEU A 306 11.27 13.88 -6.91
C LEU A 306 12.47 14.44 -6.12
N SER A 307 12.38 14.60 -4.81
CA SER A 307 13.49 15.08 -3.97
C SER A 307 13.57 14.30 -2.66
N PRO A 308 14.75 13.77 -2.28
CA PRO A 308 14.94 13.17 -0.96
C PRO A 308 15.18 14.22 0.15
N SER A 309 15.41 15.48 -0.23
CA SER A 309 15.74 16.54 0.73
C SER A 309 14.50 16.93 1.54
N GLY A 310 14.64 16.97 2.87
CA GLY A 310 13.57 17.37 3.80
C GLY A 310 12.61 16.26 4.21
N VAL A 311 12.69 15.08 3.58
CA VAL A 311 11.87 13.90 3.93
C VAL A 311 12.29 13.36 5.29
N THR A 312 11.32 13.13 6.18
CA THR A 312 11.57 12.65 7.55
C THR A 312 11.66 11.12 7.62
N ASP A 313 10.91 10.40 6.78
CA ASP A 313 11.09 8.96 6.56
C ASP A 313 12.42 8.66 5.85
N ALA A 314 13.42 8.23 6.62
CA ALA A 314 14.74 7.86 6.12
C ALA A 314 14.70 6.71 5.08
N ALA A 315 13.75 5.78 5.18
CA ALA A 315 13.60 4.68 4.24
C ALA A 315 13.03 5.18 2.89
N LEU A 316 12.04 6.08 2.93
CA LEU A 316 11.55 6.77 1.74
C LEU A 316 12.65 7.61 1.09
N ALA A 317 13.35 8.46 1.85
CA ALA A 317 14.45 9.29 1.36
C ALA A 317 15.53 8.47 0.64
N LYS A 318 15.90 7.31 1.21
CA LYS A 318 16.85 6.37 0.60
C LYS A 318 16.33 5.78 -0.71
N ARG A 319 15.07 5.34 -0.74
CA ARG A 319 14.44 4.80 -1.97
C ARG A 319 14.37 5.83 -3.07
N VAL A 320 13.98 7.06 -2.75
CA VAL A 320 13.95 8.20 -3.66
C VAL A 320 15.34 8.48 -4.22
N SER A 321 16.35 8.58 -3.35
CA SER A 321 17.73 8.82 -3.78
C SER A 321 18.23 7.73 -4.73
N ALA A 322 17.97 6.45 -4.42
CA ALA A 322 18.35 5.34 -5.28
C ALA A 322 17.62 5.40 -6.63
N LYS A 323 16.32 5.70 -6.63
CA LYS A 323 15.49 5.78 -7.82
C LYS A 323 15.95 6.88 -8.77
N LYS A 324 16.25 8.08 -8.25
CA LYS A 324 16.79 9.19 -9.07
C LYS A 324 18.11 8.85 -9.75
N SER A 325 18.97 8.10 -9.07
CA SER A 325 20.28 7.70 -9.63
C SER A 325 20.17 6.56 -10.65
N ALA A 326 19.10 5.76 -10.59
CA ALA A 326 18.92 4.60 -11.45
C ALA A 326 18.27 4.93 -12.80
N ILE A 327 17.43 5.97 -12.85
CA ILE A 327 16.74 6.37 -14.08
C ILE A 327 17.60 7.39 -14.83
N ASP A 328 18.08 7.02 -16.02
CA ASP A 328 18.80 7.93 -16.91
C ASP A 328 17.81 8.84 -17.65
N CYS A 329 17.70 10.07 -17.16
CA CYS A 329 16.95 11.16 -17.79
C CYS A 329 17.84 12.14 -18.56
N MET A 330 19.14 11.87 -18.67
CA MET A 330 20.10 12.73 -19.39
C MET A 330 20.19 12.41 -20.88
N ALA A 331 19.52 11.36 -21.36
CA ALA A 331 19.55 10.95 -22.76
C ALA A 331 18.24 11.28 -23.49
N ARG A 332 18.37 12.01 -24.62
CA ARG A 332 17.44 12.09 -25.78
C ARG A 332 16.33 13.15 -25.82
N ALA A 333 16.60 14.37 -25.34
CA ALA A 333 15.93 15.54 -25.92
C ALA A 333 16.31 15.77 -27.40
N GLY A 334 17.37 15.12 -27.91
CA GLY A 334 17.86 15.24 -29.29
C GLY A 334 17.29 14.22 -30.29
N ASP A 335 16.76 13.08 -29.85
CA ASP A 335 16.36 12.01 -30.78
C ASP A 335 14.93 12.23 -31.32
N ALA A 336 14.05 12.89 -30.55
CA ALA A 336 12.73 13.30 -31.02
C ALA A 336 12.78 14.34 -32.15
N THR A 337 13.88 15.09 -32.27
CA THR A 337 14.11 16.06 -33.36
C THR A 337 14.87 15.48 -34.55
N ALA A 338 15.56 14.34 -34.38
CA ALA A 338 16.32 13.71 -35.46
C ALA A 338 15.44 12.83 -36.36
N GLU A 339 14.46 12.12 -35.77
CA GLU A 339 13.54 11.26 -36.53
C GLU A 339 12.52 12.06 -37.36
N ALA A 340 12.08 13.23 -36.88
CA ALA A 340 11.18 14.13 -37.60
C ALA A 340 11.88 14.95 -38.72
N ALA A 341 13.21 14.88 -38.83
CA ALA A 341 14.00 15.60 -39.82
C ALA A 341 14.48 14.70 -40.99
N THR A 342 14.09 13.43 -41.00
CA THR A 342 14.46 12.44 -42.03
C THR A 342 13.27 11.93 -42.87
N GLU A 343 12.09 12.54 -42.77
CA GLU A 343 11.00 12.35 -43.76
C GLU A 343 10.96 13.46 -44.82
#